data_AF-A0A974PKF5-F1
#
_entry.id   AF-A0A974PKF5-F1
#
_cell.length_a   1.000
_cell.length_b   1.000
_cell.length_c   1.000
_cell.angle_alpha   90.00
_cell.angle_beta   90.00
_cell.angle_gamma   90.00
#
_symmetry.space_group_name_H-M   'P 1'
#
loop_
_entity.id
_entity.type
_entity.pdbx_description
1 polymer ?
#
loop_
_entity_poly.entity_id
_entity_poly.type
_entity_poly.pdbx_seq_one_letter_code
_entity_poly.pdbx_strand_id
1 'polypeptide(L)'
;MSVSEAQPPAPLALKLAIALGLVINAGLAALLIGISGFVFGGPEGARGEASAVLGWGSTLAICLLSPALGLWMWRRNRRDLALAMMWLPPLAFLVGVVAVF
;
A
#
# COMPACT_ATOMS: atom_id res chain seq x y z
N MET A 1 -29.75 -17.77 21.23
CA MET A 1 -29.85 -16.58 20.37
C MET A 1 -28.86 -15.55 20.92
N SER A 2 -27.61 -15.55 20.46
CA SER A 2 -26.66 -14.49 20.84
C SER A 2 -27.10 -13.22 20.14
N VAL A 3 -27.47 -12.19 20.90
CA VAL A 3 -27.69 -10.85 20.37
C VAL A 3 -26.41 -10.47 19.64
N SER A 4 -26.47 -10.40 18.30
CA SER A 4 -25.35 -9.92 17.51
C SER A 4 -25.25 -8.43 17.80
N GLU A 5 -24.48 -8.06 18.82
CA GLU A 5 -24.17 -6.67 19.13
C GLU A 5 -23.66 -6.03 17.84
N ALA A 6 -24.42 -5.08 17.30
CA ALA A 6 -24.02 -4.35 16.13
C ALA A 6 -22.69 -3.66 16.45
N GLN A 7 -21.64 -4.05 15.72
CA GLN A 7 -20.29 -3.56 16.00
C GLN A 7 -20.30 -2.01 15.97
N PRO A 8 -19.83 -1.34 17.03
CA PRO A 8 -19.96 0.10 17.17
C PRO A 8 -19.30 0.83 16.00
N PRO A 9 -19.76 2.03 15.63
CA PRO A 9 -19.19 2.79 14.53
C PRO A 9 -17.68 2.98 14.72
N ALA A 10 -16.92 2.92 13.63
CA ALA A 10 -15.48 3.10 13.71
C ALA A 10 -15.12 4.49 14.25
N PRO A 11 -14.15 4.58 15.18
CA PRO A 11 -13.72 5.86 15.72
C PRO A 11 -13.16 6.75 14.62
N LEU A 12 -13.31 8.07 14.76
CA LEU A 12 -12.84 9.05 13.79
C LEU A 12 -11.34 8.90 13.50
N ALA A 13 -10.54 8.68 14.54
CA ALA A 13 -9.10 8.47 14.43
C ALA A 13 -8.74 7.31 13.50
N LEU A 14 -9.48 6.20 13.57
CA LEU A 14 -9.25 5.04 12.70
C LEU A 14 -9.59 5.34 11.24
N LYS A 15 -10.69 6.08 11.00
CA LYS A 15 -11.05 6.51 9.64
C LYS A 15 -9.97 7.41 9.05
N LEU A 16 -9.45 8.35 9.84
CA LEU A 16 -8.35 9.24 9.45
C LEU A 16 -7.07 8.46 9.17
N ALA A 17 -6.72 7.49 10.02
CA ALA A 17 -5.54 6.65 9.82
C ALA A 17 -5.60 5.83 8.53
N ILE A 18 -6.78 5.29 8.18
CA ILE A 18 -6.97 4.56 6.92
C ILE A 18 -6.95 5.51 5.72
N ALA A 19 -7.62 6.67 5.83
CA ALA A 19 -7.61 7.67 4.76
C ALA A 19 -6.20 8.18 4.47
N LEU A 20 -5.43 8.47 5.52
CA LEU A 20 -4.03 8.88 5.40
C LEU A 20 -3.18 7.78 4.77
N GLY A 21 -3.33 6.53 5.25
CA GLY A 21 -2.67 5.37 4.64
C GLY A 21 -2.98 5.25 3.15
N LEU A 22 -4.24 5.46 2.73
CA LEU A 22 -4.62 5.46 1.32
C LEU A 22 -3.90 6.54 0.51
N VAL A 23 -3.87 7.77 1.04
CA VAL A 23 -3.19 8.91 0.37
C VAL A 23 -1.70 8.64 0.22
N ILE A 24 -1.04 8.12 1.26
CA ILE A 24 0.39 7.79 1.21
C ILE A 24 0.65 6.70 0.16
N ASN A 25 -0.15 5.63 0.12
CA ASN A 25 -0.02 4.59 -0.90
C ASN A 25 -0.23 5.12 -2.32
N ALA A 26 -1.22 6.01 -2.51
CA ALA A 26 -1.44 6.66 -3.80
C ALA A 26 -0.22 7.52 -4.20
N GLY A 27 0.36 8.25 -3.25
CA GLY A 27 1.60 9.00 -3.45
C GLY A 27 2.79 8.10 -3.79
N LEU A 28 2.96 6.97 -3.10
CA LEU A 28 4.00 5.98 -3.40
C LEU A 28 3.82 5.37 -4.79
N ALA A 29 2.59 4.98 -5.16
CA ALA A 29 2.32 4.47 -6.50
C ALA A 29 2.61 5.52 -7.58
N ALA A 30 2.16 6.76 -7.38
CA ALA A 30 2.44 7.87 -8.29
C ALA A 30 3.94 8.16 -8.41
N LEU A 31 4.68 8.11 -7.29
CA LEU A 31 6.13 8.25 -7.27
C LEU A 31 6.80 7.13 -8.06
N LEU A 32 6.45 5.88 -7.78
CA LEU A 32 6.99 4.70 -8.49
C LEU A 32 6.74 4.79 -9.99
N ILE A 33 5.53 5.19 -10.41
CA ILE A 33 5.17 5.40 -11.81
C ILE A 33 5.97 6.57 -12.40
N GLY A 34 6.08 7.70 -11.69
CA GLY A 34 6.79 8.89 -12.16
C GLY A 34 8.29 8.63 -12.35
N ILE A 35 8.92 7.89 -11.44
CA ILE A 35 10.34 7.51 -11.58
C ILE A 35 10.55 6.35 -12.55
N SER A 36 9.50 5.63 -12.96
CA SER A 36 9.64 4.49 -13.89
C SER A 36 10.31 4.90 -15.21
N GLY A 37 10.00 6.08 -15.74
CA GLY A 37 10.64 6.60 -16.96
C GLY A 37 12.13 6.94 -16.78
N PHE A 38 12.56 7.27 -15.55
CA PHE A 38 13.96 7.49 -15.22
C PHE A 38 14.72 6.17 -14.98
N VAL A 39 14.12 5.25 -14.23
CA VAL A 39 14.69 3.92 -13.91
C VAL A 39 14.80 3.07 -15.17
N PHE A 40 13.77 3.13 -16.02
CA PHE A 40 13.68 2.35 -17.23
C PHE A 40 13.95 3.16 -18.51
N GLY A 41 14.57 4.34 -18.44
CA GLY A 41 15.09 5.06 -19.63
C GLY A 41 14.15 5.32 -20.83
N GLY A 42 12.82 5.18 -20.69
CA GLY A 42 11.84 5.23 -21.79
C GLY A 42 11.25 3.87 -22.17
N PRO A 43 10.57 3.73 -23.32
CA PRO A 43 9.86 2.50 -23.70
C PRO A 43 10.75 1.24 -23.84
N GLU A 44 12.07 1.37 -23.76
CA GLU A 44 13.04 0.28 -23.93
C GLU A 44 13.96 0.00 -22.73
N GLY A 45 13.97 0.82 -21.68
CA GLY A 45 15.17 0.95 -20.83
C GLY A 45 15.17 0.20 -19.50
N ALA A 46 14.52 -0.96 -19.38
CA ALA A 46 15.19 -2.00 -18.60
C ALA A 46 16.26 -2.55 -19.53
N ARG A 47 17.56 -2.38 -19.26
CA ARG A 47 18.65 -2.93 -20.10
C ARG A 47 18.69 -4.47 -20.11
N GLY A 48 17.55 -5.14 -20.24
CA GLY A 48 17.36 -6.58 -20.18
C GLY A 48 17.32 -7.19 -18.77
N GLU A 49 17.54 -6.40 -17.70
CA GLU A 49 17.57 -6.94 -16.34
C GLU A 49 16.16 -7.24 -15.81
N ALA A 50 15.69 -8.45 -16.09
CA ALA A 50 14.40 -8.97 -15.64
C ALA A 50 14.23 -8.85 -14.11
N SER A 51 15.31 -8.97 -13.35
CA SER A 51 15.30 -8.80 -11.88
C SER A 51 14.88 -7.39 -11.44
N ALA A 52 15.34 -6.34 -12.12
CA ALA A 52 14.99 -4.95 -11.80
C ALA A 52 13.52 -4.66 -12.13
N VAL A 53 13.03 -5.17 -13.27
CA VAL A 53 11.62 -5.04 -13.68
C VAL A 53 10.70 -5.80 -12.72
N LEU A 54 11.06 -7.03 -12.36
CA LEU A 54 10.30 -7.84 -11.40
C LEU A 54 10.29 -7.20 -10.01
N GLY A 55 11.43 -6.72 -9.54
CA GLY A 55 11.56 -5.99 -8.28
C GLY A 55 10.65 -4.76 -8.24
N TRP A 56 10.77 -3.88 -9.24
CA TRP A 56 9.94 -2.67 -9.33
C TRP A 56 8.44 -3.00 -9.46
N GLY A 57 8.09 -3.93 -10.36
CA GLY A 57 6.71 -4.32 -10.62
C GLY A 57 6.04 -4.95 -9.40
N SER A 58 6.77 -5.77 -8.64
CA SER A 58 6.28 -6.35 -7.39
C SER A 58 6.03 -5.28 -6.32
N THR A 59 6.93 -4.30 -6.18
CA THR A 59 6.75 -3.18 -5.24
C THR A 59 5.54 -2.34 -5.60
N LEU A 60 5.34 -2.02 -6.88
CA LEU A 60 4.17 -1.30 -7.34
C LEU A 60 2.88 -2.11 -7.09
N ALA A 61 2.90 -3.41 -7.41
CA ALA A 61 1.76 -4.29 -7.15
C ALA A 61 1.41 -4.34 -5.66
N ILE A 62 2.40 -4.42 -4.75
CA ILE A 62 2.17 -4.41 -3.30
C ILE A 62 1.55 -3.07 -2.86
N CYS A 63 2.07 -1.94 -3.35
CA CYS A 63 1.53 -0.61 -3.04
C CYS A 63 0.07 -0.42 -3.48
N LEU A 64 -0.40 -1.17 -4.47
CA LEU A 64 -1.79 -1.12 -4.95
C LEU A 64 -2.68 -2.18 -4.31
N LEU A 65 -2.21 -3.42 -4.25
CA LEU A 65 -2.96 -4.56 -3.74
C LEU A 65 -3.17 -4.48 -2.22
N SER A 66 -2.17 -4.00 -1.49
CA SER A 66 -2.27 -3.89 -0.02
C SER A 66 -3.38 -2.94 0.44
N PRO A 67 -3.47 -1.67 -0.02
CA PRO A 67 -4.60 -0.81 0.34
C PRO A 67 -5.94 -1.32 -0.24
N ALA A 68 -5.95 -1.94 -1.42
CA ALA A 68 -7.17 -2.55 -1.98
C ALA A 68 -7.70 -3.68 -1.06
N LEU A 69 -6.82 -4.56 -0.58
CA LEU A 69 -7.14 -5.57 0.41
C LEU A 69 -7.56 -4.95 1.74
N GLY A 70 -6.91 -3.86 2.16
CA GLY A 70 -7.30 -3.10 3.34
C GLY A 70 -8.73 -2.59 3.28
N LEU A 71 -9.13 -1.98 2.16
CA LEU A 71 -10.50 -1.54 1.92
C LEU A 71 -11.50 -2.71 1.85
N TRP A 72 -11.09 -3.85 1.31
CA TRP A 72 -11.92 -5.05 1.29
C TRP A 72 -12.14 -5.64 2.69
N MET A 73 -11.09 -5.68 3.52
CA MET A 73 -11.19 -6.10 4.93
C MET A 73 -12.04 -5.14 5.75
N TRP A 74 -11.98 -3.84 5.45
CA TRP A 74 -12.87 -2.85 6.04
C TRP A 74 -14.34 -3.15 5.76
N ARG A 75 -14.68 -3.49 4.50
CA ARG A 75 -16.04 -3.92 4.13
C ARG A 75 -16.50 -5.19 4.86
N ARG A 76 -15.56 -6.07 5.24
CA ARG A 76 -15.82 -7.28 6.05
C ARG A 76 -15.81 -7.03 7.56
N ASN A 77 -15.80 -5.76 7.99
CA ASN A 77 -15.76 -5.33 9.39
C ASN A 77 -14.50 -5.78 10.16
N ARG A 78 -13.44 -6.19 9.44
CA ARG A 78 -12.14 -6.57 10.00
C ARG A 78 -11.20 -5.37 10.02
N ARG A 79 -11.45 -4.47 10.97
CA ARG A 79 -10.81 -3.14 11.05
C ARG A 79 -9.31 -3.18 11.32
N ASP A 80 -8.85 -4.10 12.16
CA ASP A 80 -7.42 -4.21 12.50
C ASP A 80 -6.61 -4.68 11.29
N LEU A 81 -7.13 -5.67 10.55
CA LEU A 81 -6.54 -6.12 9.29
C LEU A 81 -6.59 -5.04 8.22
N ALA A 82 -7.68 -4.27 8.15
CA ALA A 82 -7.78 -3.16 7.23
C ALA A 82 -6.67 -2.13 7.47
N LEU A 83 -6.44 -1.76 8.74
CA LEU A 83 -5.38 -0.83 9.12
C LEU A 83 -3.99 -1.41 8.81
N ALA A 84 -3.73 -2.66 9.19
CA ALA A 84 -2.46 -3.34 8.94
C ALA A 84 -2.13 -3.37 7.44
N MET A 85 -3.09 -3.76 6.59
CA MET A 85 -2.90 -3.80 5.14
C MET A 85 -2.73 -2.39 4.54
N MET A 86 -3.36 -1.37 5.10
CA MET A 86 -3.19 0.01 4.63
C MET A 86 -1.78 0.54 4.89
N TRP A 87 -1.22 0.21 6.05
CA TRP A 87 0.06 0.75 6.51
C TRP A 87 1.27 -0.12 6.17
N LEU A 88 1.04 -1.35 5.70
CA LEU A 88 2.12 -2.27 5.36
C LEU A 88 3.09 -1.69 4.30
N PRO A 89 2.65 -1.15 3.14
CA PRO A 89 3.61 -0.60 2.17
C PRO A 89 4.32 0.68 2.66
N PRO A 90 3.64 1.68 3.25
CA PRO A 90 4.32 2.85 3.82
C PRO A 90 5.37 2.52 4.88
N LEU A 91 5.07 1.58 5.78
CA LEU A 91 6.02 1.16 6.80
C LEU A 91 7.17 0.36 6.22
N ALA A 92 6.91 -0.54 5.26
CA ALA A 92 7.96 -1.27 4.56
C ALA A 92 8.90 -0.32 3.81
N PHE A 93 8.36 0.72 3.17
CA PHE A 93 9.15 1.77 2.53
C PHE A 93 10.01 2.52 3.55
N LEU A 94 9.43 2.94 4.68
CA LEU A 94 10.17 3.63 5.74
C LEU A 94 11.31 2.77 6.30
N VAL A 95 11.06 1.48 6.57
CA VAL A 95 12.07 0.54 7.03
C VAL A 95 13.16 0.36 5.97
N GLY A 96 12.80 0.24 4.70
CA GLY A 96 13.75 0.17 3.60
C GLY A 96 14.65 1.40 3.51
N VAL A 97 14.09 2.60 3.69
CA VAL A 97 14.86 3.84 3.75
C VAL A 97 15.82 3.81 4.95
N VAL A 98 15.32 3.55 6.15
CA VAL A 98 16.13 3.57 7.38
C VAL A 98 17.21 2.48 7.40
N ALA A 99 16.98 1.31 6.79
CA ALA A 99 17.96 0.22 6.77
C ALA A 99 19.08 0.43 5.74
N VAL A 100 18.88 1.30 4.75
CA VAL A 100 19.84 1.58 3.68
C VAL A 100 20.70 2.80 3.99
N PHE A 101 20.22 3.72 4.84
CA PHE A 101 20.96 4.87 5.36
C PHE A 101 21.68 4.55 6.68
#